data_AF-A0A8D0AEB7-F1
#
_entry.id   AF-A0A8D0AEB7-F1
#
_cell.length_a   1.000
_cell.length_b   1.000
_cell.length_c   1.000
_cell.angle_alpha   90.00
_cell.angle_beta   90.00
_cell.angle_gamma   90.00
#
_symmetry.space_group_name_H-M   'P 1'
#
loop_
_entity.id
_entity.type
_entity.pdbx_description
1 polymer ?
#
loop_
_entity_poly.entity_id
_entity_poly.type
_entity_poly.pdbx_seq_one_letter_code
_entity_poly.pdbx_strand_id
1 'polypeptide(L)'
;MPSSQAVSSQNPFWSSTVNSVMKMVLISLIVCVSLFGNVVVLLVFQRKPQLLHVANRFVLNLLLADLLQTILVMPFAIAATMPGVWPLDARLCQTLVVLMHLFAFAGVNTIIVVSVDRYLAIIHPLSYPTRMTPHLGTNLIICTWVLSFLQSTPPLYGWGAIDFDRNHNVCSVVWSSSLSYSAVVSTFSFWLPVLIMLGCYWMVFRAARRQNALVHPIQTQSHSQPCPQDFQGPSSPQRLAV
;
A
#
# COMPACT_ATOMS: atom_id res chain seq x y z
N MET A 1 37.93 20.56 -47.13
CA MET A 1 38.10 19.93 -45.81
C MET A 1 36.75 19.93 -45.11
N PRO A 2 36.17 18.76 -44.81
CA PRO A 2 34.82 18.63 -44.28
C PRO A 2 34.83 18.50 -42.75
N SER A 3 33.92 19.19 -42.06
CA SER A 3 33.56 18.84 -40.67
C SER A 3 32.20 19.42 -40.32
N SER A 4 31.20 18.54 -40.39
CA SER A 4 30.29 18.23 -39.29
C SER A 4 29.76 19.42 -38.49
N GLN A 5 28.47 19.73 -38.63
CA GLN A 5 27.49 19.56 -37.54
C GLN A 5 26.07 19.54 -38.12
N ALA A 6 25.55 18.32 -38.26
CA ALA A 6 24.12 18.08 -38.25
C ALA A 6 23.61 18.43 -36.84
N VAL A 7 23.18 19.68 -36.63
CA VAL A 7 22.33 20.00 -35.49
C VAL A 7 20.91 19.65 -35.93
N SER A 8 20.47 18.47 -35.50
CA SER A 8 19.09 18.00 -35.63
C SER A 8 18.14 19.10 -35.14
N SER A 9 17.45 19.73 -36.10
CA SER A 9 16.29 20.58 -35.86
C SER A 9 15.15 19.67 -35.38
N GLN A 10 15.25 19.18 -34.14
CA GLN A 10 14.13 18.54 -33.48
C GLN A 10 13.13 19.66 -33.19
N ASN A 11 12.18 19.84 -34.11
CA ASN A 11 11.15 20.86 -33.95
C ASN A 11 10.46 20.60 -32.59
N PRO A 12 10.36 21.61 -31.70
CA PRO A 12 9.83 21.46 -30.34
C PRO A 12 8.39 20.90 -30.28
N PHE A 13 7.67 20.97 -31.41
CA PHE A 13 6.38 20.35 -31.61
C PHE A 13 6.44 18.80 -31.58
N TRP A 14 7.35 18.19 -32.34
CA TRP A 14 7.46 16.72 -32.41
C TRP A 14 7.88 16.12 -31.07
N SER A 15 8.78 16.78 -30.34
CA SER A 15 9.19 16.31 -29.00
C SER A 15 8.05 16.38 -27.99
N SER A 16 7.24 17.45 -28.02
CA SER A 16 6.06 17.60 -27.16
C SER A 16 5.00 16.51 -27.43
N THR A 17 4.67 16.26 -28.70
CA THR A 17 3.69 15.23 -29.07
C THR A 17 4.17 13.83 -28.70
N VAL A 18 5.44 13.51 -28.93
CA VAL A 18 6.01 12.20 -28.53
C VAL A 18 5.94 12.02 -27.01
N ASN A 19 6.28 13.06 -26.23
CA ASN A 19 6.18 13.01 -24.78
C ASN A 19 4.74 12.78 -24.30
N SER A 20 3.76 13.46 -24.90
CA SER A 20 2.34 13.28 -24.59
C SER A 20 1.85 11.86 -24.90
N VAL A 21 2.17 11.33 -26.08
CA VAL A 21 1.79 9.96 -26.47
C VAL A 21 2.42 8.93 -25.53
N MET A 22 3.72 9.09 -25.21
CA MET A 22 4.40 8.20 -24.27
C MET A 22 3.75 8.23 -22.88
N LYS A 23 3.47 9.42 -22.33
CA LYS A 23 2.78 9.57 -21.04
C LYS A 23 1.41 8.89 -21.05
N MET A 24 0.62 9.11 -22.10
CA MET A 24 -0.72 8.54 -22.22
C MET A 24 -0.70 7.01 -22.27
N VAL A 25 0.18 6.42 -23.08
CA VAL A 25 0.33 4.96 -23.17
C VAL A 25 0.74 4.39 -21.80
N LEU A 26 1.72 5.01 -21.13
CA LEU A 26 2.19 4.57 -19.82
C LEU A 26 1.10 4.66 -18.75
N ILE A 27 0.41 5.80 -18.63
CA ILE A 27 -0.67 5.98 -17.66
C ILE A 27 -1.82 5.01 -17.95
N SER A 28 -2.19 4.83 -19.22
CA SER A 28 -3.25 3.89 -19.62
C SER A 28 -2.90 2.46 -19.23
N LEU A 29 -1.65 2.04 -19.46
CA LEU A 29 -1.18 0.72 -19.03
C LEU A 29 -1.26 0.55 -17.50
N ILE A 30 -0.80 1.56 -16.74
CA ILE A 30 -0.87 1.56 -15.28
C ILE A 30 -2.34 1.46 -14.81
N VAL A 31 -3.25 2.20 -15.44
CA VAL A 31 -4.69 2.17 -15.14
C VAL A 31 -5.27 0.79 -15.41
N CYS A 32 -4.97 0.17 -16.55
CA CYS A 32 -5.45 -1.16 -16.89
C CYS A 32 -4.97 -2.21 -15.87
N VAL A 33 -3.68 -2.18 -15.53
CA VAL A 33 -3.08 -3.10 -14.55
C VAL A 33 -3.66 -2.86 -13.15
N SER A 34 -3.78 -1.60 -12.74
CA SER A 34 -4.38 -1.22 -11.45
C SER A 34 -5.82 -1.70 -11.34
N LEU A 35 -6.65 -1.42 -12.33
CA LEU A 35 -8.05 -1.81 -12.33
C LEU A 35 -8.19 -3.33 -12.30
N PHE A 36 -7.48 -4.03 -13.20
CA PHE A 36 -7.50 -5.49 -13.26
C PHE A 36 -7.03 -6.13 -11.95
N GLY A 37 -5.87 -5.71 -11.43
CA GLY A 37 -5.30 -6.23 -10.19
C GLY A 37 -6.23 -6.03 -9.00
N ASN A 38 -6.72 -4.80 -8.79
CA ASN A 38 -7.60 -4.49 -7.66
C ASN A 38 -8.94 -5.23 -7.74
N VAL A 39 -9.53 -5.36 -8.94
CA VAL A 39 -10.77 -6.13 -9.14
C VAL A 39 -10.54 -7.61 -8.87
N VAL A 40 -9.44 -8.21 -9.35
CA VAL A 40 -9.13 -9.62 -9.10
C VAL A 40 -8.99 -9.88 -7.60
N VAL A 41 -8.25 -9.04 -6.87
CA VAL A 41 -8.11 -9.19 -5.42
C VAL A 41 -9.46 -9.06 -4.73
N LEU A 42 -10.29 -8.09 -5.12
CA LEU A 42 -11.65 -7.94 -4.59
C LEU A 42 -12.51 -9.18 -4.83
N LEU A 43 -12.45 -9.78 -6.02
CA LEU A 43 -13.16 -11.01 -6.35
C LEU A 43 -12.68 -12.20 -5.51
N VAL A 44 -11.38 -12.31 -5.23
CA VAL A 44 -10.84 -13.35 -4.34
C VAL A 44 -11.44 -13.24 -2.94
N PHE A 45 -11.52 -12.02 -2.39
CA PHE A 45 -12.15 -11.78 -1.09
C PHE A 45 -13.63 -12.15 -1.08
N GLN A 46 -14.37 -11.85 -2.15
CA GLN A 46 -15.78 -12.23 -2.27
C GLN A 46 -15.98 -13.76 -2.33
N ARG A 47 -15.07 -14.48 -2.99
CA ARG A 47 -15.16 -15.94 -3.15
C ARG A 47 -14.66 -16.72 -1.93
N LYS A 48 -13.89 -16.09 -1.06
CA LYS A 48 -13.32 -16.71 0.15
C LYS A 48 -13.75 -15.91 1.38
N PRO A 49 -15.01 -16.03 1.84
CA PRO A 49 -15.51 -15.31 3.01
C PRO A 49 -14.79 -15.67 4.32
N GLN A 50 -14.09 -16.81 4.36
CA GLN A 50 -13.16 -17.19 5.43
C GLN A 50 -11.99 -16.18 5.58
N LEU A 51 -11.69 -15.41 4.53
CA LEU A 51 -10.74 -14.31 4.54
C LEU A 51 -11.40 -12.97 4.92
N LEU A 52 -12.66 -12.91 5.38
CA LEU A 52 -13.31 -11.65 5.79
C LEU A 52 -13.22 -11.40 7.30
N HIS A 53 -12.02 -11.56 7.86
CA HIS A 53 -11.74 -11.15 9.25
C HIS A 53 -11.48 -9.64 9.36
N VAL A 54 -11.52 -9.10 10.59
CA VAL A 54 -11.37 -7.64 10.87
C VAL A 54 -10.13 -7.05 10.21
N ALA A 55 -9.00 -7.77 10.20
CA ALA A 55 -7.76 -7.34 9.55
C ALA A 55 -7.88 -7.14 8.02
N ASN A 56 -8.74 -7.91 7.37
CA ASN A 56 -8.91 -7.89 5.92
C ASN A 56 -9.87 -6.78 5.45
N ARG A 57 -10.58 -6.13 6.38
CA ARG A 57 -11.37 -4.92 6.07
C ARG A 57 -10.49 -3.74 5.65
N PHE A 58 -9.28 -3.64 6.19
CA PHE A 58 -8.33 -2.61 5.77
C PHE A 58 -7.81 -2.85 4.37
N VAL A 59 -7.59 -4.12 3.99
CA VAL A 59 -7.23 -4.46 2.61
C VAL A 59 -8.36 -4.06 1.66
N LEU A 60 -9.63 -4.34 2.01
CA LEU A 60 -10.77 -3.87 1.21
C LEU A 60 -10.85 -2.34 1.13
N ASN A 61 -10.54 -1.62 2.20
CA ASN A 61 -10.48 -0.15 2.19
C ASN A 61 -9.39 0.37 1.23
N LEU A 62 -8.23 -0.29 1.20
CA LEU A 62 -7.14 0.03 0.28
C LEU A 62 -7.58 -0.18 -1.17
N LEU A 63 -8.17 -1.34 -1.49
CA LEU A 63 -8.69 -1.63 -2.83
C LEU A 63 -9.76 -0.60 -3.25
N LEU A 64 -10.62 -0.19 -2.32
CA LEU A 64 -11.63 0.83 -2.58
C LEU A 64 -11.00 2.19 -2.92
N ALA A 65 -9.99 2.63 -2.16
CA ALA A 65 -9.27 3.87 -2.44
C ALA A 65 -8.57 3.82 -3.82
N ASP A 66 -7.93 2.70 -4.14
CA ASP A 66 -7.23 2.50 -5.42
C ASP A 66 -8.21 2.49 -6.61
N LEU A 67 -9.36 1.82 -6.47
CA LEU A 67 -10.42 1.80 -7.48
C LEU A 67 -11.02 3.19 -7.69
N LEU A 68 -11.30 3.93 -6.60
CA LEU A 68 -11.81 5.30 -6.68
C LEU A 68 -10.81 6.23 -7.38
N GLN A 69 -9.51 6.14 -7.07
CA GLN A 69 -8.47 6.89 -7.78
C GLN A 69 -8.43 6.53 -9.26
N THR A 70 -8.46 5.23 -9.57
CA THR A 70 -8.35 4.73 -10.94
C THR A 70 -9.56 5.12 -11.79
N ILE A 71 -10.76 5.14 -11.22
CA ILE A 71 -12.01 5.44 -11.95
C ILE A 71 -12.25 6.95 -12.02
N LEU A 72 -12.01 7.70 -10.93
CA LEU A 72 -12.40 9.11 -10.84
C LEU A 72 -11.31 10.08 -11.26
N VAL A 73 -10.03 9.74 -11.08
CA VAL A 73 -8.91 10.68 -11.30
C VAL A 73 -8.16 10.37 -12.58
N MET A 74 -7.84 9.09 -12.81
CA MET A 74 -6.96 8.72 -13.91
C MET A 74 -7.49 9.04 -15.32
N PRO A 75 -8.80 8.96 -15.64
CA PRO A 75 -9.30 9.37 -16.95
C PRO A 75 -8.99 10.84 -17.27
N PHE A 76 -9.09 11.72 -16.26
CA PHE A 76 -8.74 13.13 -16.41
C PHE A 76 -7.23 13.34 -16.49
N ALA A 77 -6.44 12.55 -15.76
CA ALA A 77 -4.98 12.57 -15.89
C ALA A 77 -4.53 12.19 -17.30
N ILE A 78 -5.15 11.18 -17.92
CA ILE A 78 -4.92 10.80 -19.32
C ILE A 78 -5.33 11.94 -20.25
N ALA A 79 -6.52 12.52 -20.07
CA ALA A 79 -6.99 13.63 -20.89
C ALA A 79 -6.06 14.86 -20.82
N ALA A 80 -5.50 15.17 -19.65
CA ALA A 80 -4.57 16.27 -19.45
C ALA A 80 -3.23 16.10 -20.20
N THR A 81 -2.85 14.86 -20.55
CA THR A 81 -1.63 14.62 -21.34
C THR A 81 -1.70 15.16 -22.77
N MET A 82 -2.91 15.36 -23.30
CA MET A 82 -3.13 15.85 -24.66
C MET A 82 -3.00 17.38 -24.72
N PRO A 83 -2.10 17.92 -25.57
CA PRO A 83 -1.98 19.35 -25.76
C PRO A 83 -3.31 19.95 -26.25
N GLY A 84 -3.78 21.01 -25.60
CA GLY A 84 -5.00 21.74 -26.01
C GLY A 84 -6.33 21.18 -25.52
N VAL A 85 -6.36 20.02 -24.85
CA VAL A 85 -7.57 19.50 -24.19
C VAL A 85 -7.83 20.22 -22.86
N TRP A 86 -6.77 20.53 -22.12
CA TRP A 86 -6.82 21.41 -20.96
C TRP A 86 -6.50 22.85 -21.44
N PRO A 87 -7.44 23.80 -21.30
CA PRO A 87 -7.74 24.36 -20.00
C PRO A 87 -9.21 24.15 -19.64
N LEU A 88 -9.49 23.06 -18.92
CA LEU A 88 -10.73 22.97 -18.17
C LEU A 88 -10.70 23.99 -17.01
N ASP A 89 -11.87 24.29 -16.45
CA ASP A 89 -12.05 25.26 -15.35
C ASP A 89 -10.99 25.06 -14.23
N ALA A 90 -10.43 26.14 -13.70
CA ALA A 90 -9.40 26.11 -12.65
C ALA A 90 -9.90 25.33 -11.41
N ARG A 91 -11.21 25.40 -11.15
CA ARG A 91 -11.84 24.61 -10.08
C ARG A 91 -11.74 23.12 -10.32
N LEU A 92 -11.93 22.65 -11.56
CA LEU A 92 -11.81 21.22 -11.88
C LEU A 92 -10.36 20.75 -11.69
N CYS A 93 -9.39 21.56 -12.08
CA CYS A 93 -7.96 21.29 -11.83
C CYS A 93 -7.67 21.11 -10.33
N GLN A 94 -8.14 22.05 -9.50
CA GLN A 94 -8.00 21.97 -8.05
C GLN A 94 -8.72 20.75 -7.46
N THR A 95 -9.96 20.48 -7.86
CA THR A 95 -10.73 19.32 -7.39
C THR A 95 -10.05 18.01 -7.72
N LEU A 96 -9.55 17.84 -8.95
CA LEU A 96 -8.87 16.61 -9.36
C LEU A 96 -7.55 16.39 -8.61
N VAL A 97 -6.77 17.45 -8.40
CA VAL A 97 -5.53 17.36 -7.60
C VAL A 97 -5.85 17.00 -6.15
N VAL A 98 -6.88 17.59 -5.55
CA VAL A 98 -7.31 17.25 -4.19
C VAL A 98 -7.80 15.81 -4.11
N LEU A 99 -8.62 15.35 -5.06
CA LEU A 99 -9.08 13.96 -5.11
C LEU A 99 -7.92 12.97 -5.30
N MET A 100 -6.96 13.29 -6.18
CA MET A 100 -5.75 12.50 -6.37
C MET A 100 -5.00 12.30 -5.05
N HIS A 101 -4.75 13.40 -4.32
CA HIS A 101 -4.06 13.35 -3.04
C HIS A 101 -4.90 12.69 -1.94
N LEU A 102 -6.22 12.88 -1.95
CA LEU A 102 -7.14 12.29 -0.98
C LEU A 102 -7.11 10.75 -1.05
N PHE A 103 -7.21 10.17 -2.24
CA PHE A 103 -7.17 8.71 -2.40
C PHE A 103 -5.77 8.15 -2.12
N ALA A 104 -4.72 8.85 -2.55
CA ALA A 104 -3.34 8.46 -2.25
C ALA A 104 -3.07 8.44 -0.73
N PHE A 105 -3.46 9.50 -0.01
CA PHE A 105 -3.31 9.57 1.44
C PHE A 105 -4.21 8.56 2.15
N ALA A 106 -5.40 8.25 1.62
CA ALA A 106 -6.26 7.20 2.17
C ALA A 106 -5.58 5.83 2.10
N GLY A 107 -4.91 5.54 0.98
CA GLY A 107 -4.10 4.33 0.83
C GLY A 107 -2.94 4.29 1.83
N VAL A 108 -2.15 5.36 1.93
CA VAL A 108 -1.01 5.45 2.86
C VAL A 108 -1.45 5.29 4.32
N ASN A 109 -2.49 6.02 4.75
CA ASN A 109 -3.04 5.92 6.09
C ASN A 109 -3.59 4.52 6.37
N THR A 110 -4.19 3.87 5.38
CA THR A 110 -4.65 2.48 5.49
C THR A 110 -3.47 1.52 5.69
N ILE A 111 -2.37 1.67 4.95
CA ILE A 111 -1.16 0.85 5.11
C ILE A 111 -0.55 1.02 6.52
N ILE A 112 -0.56 2.24 7.07
CA ILE A 112 -0.15 2.48 8.46
C ILE A 112 -1.03 1.67 9.42
N VAL A 113 -2.35 1.76 9.27
CA VAL A 113 -3.30 1.03 10.12
C VAL A 113 -3.10 -0.48 10.01
N VAL A 114 -2.93 -1.01 8.79
CA VAL A 114 -2.62 -2.44 8.56
C VAL A 114 -1.34 -2.84 9.29
N SER A 115 -0.30 -2.01 9.21
CA SER A 115 0.99 -2.28 9.85
C SER A 115 0.86 -2.35 11.37
N VAL A 116 0.17 -1.38 11.98
CA VAL A 116 -0.10 -1.35 13.42
C VAL A 116 -0.95 -2.55 13.84
N ASP A 117 -1.98 -2.89 13.07
CA ASP A 117 -2.82 -4.07 13.31
C ASP A 117 -1.98 -5.36 13.33
N ARG A 118 -1.10 -5.55 12.35
CA ARG A 118 -0.18 -6.70 12.29
C ARG A 118 0.78 -6.72 13.47
N TYR A 119 1.33 -5.56 13.83
CA TYR A 119 2.20 -5.44 15.01
C TYR A 119 1.49 -5.91 16.29
N LEU A 120 0.26 -5.44 16.53
CA LEU A 120 -0.51 -5.83 17.71
C LEU A 120 -0.87 -7.32 17.70
N ALA A 121 -1.23 -7.88 16.55
CA ALA A 121 -1.53 -9.30 16.41
C ALA A 121 -0.32 -10.20 16.72
N ILE A 122 0.88 -9.77 16.32
CA ILE A 122 2.13 -10.54 16.52
C ILE A 122 2.62 -10.42 17.97
N ILE A 123 2.58 -9.23 18.57
CA ILE A 123 3.18 -8.97 19.88
C ILE A 123 2.25 -9.33 21.03
N HIS A 124 0.94 -9.18 20.83
CA HIS A 124 -0.06 -9.43 21.87
C HIS A 124 -1.12 -10.45 21.41
N PRO A 125 -0.74 -11.68 21.04
CA PRO A 125 -1.64 -12.64 20.41
C PRO A 125 -2.86 -13.02 21.27
N LEU A 126 -2.71 -13.04 22.60
CA LEU A 126 -3.80 -13.38 23.53
C LEU A 126 -4.78 -12.23 23.76
N SER A 127 -4.30 -10.98 23.71
CA SER A 127 -5.11 -9.78 23.97
C SER A 127 -5.64 -9.14 22.68
N TYR A 128 -5.08 -9.48 21.52
CA TYR A 128 -5.48 -8.89 20.24
C TYR A 128 -6.96 -9.17 19.88
N PRO A 129 -7.49 -10.40 20.00
CA PRO A 129 -8.89 -10.69 19.63
C PRO A 129 -9.92 -9.88 20.43
N THR A 130 -9.61 -9.54 21.68
CA THR A 130 -10.50 -8.74 22.54
C THR A 130 -10.33 -7.23 22.32
N ARG A 131 -9.14 -6.78 21.89
CA ARG A 131 -8.86 -5.37 21.58
C ARG A 131 -9.37 -4.96 20.21
N MET A 132 -9.25 -5.84 19.21
CA MET A 132 -9.57 -5.53 17.81
C MET A 132 -11.03 -5.87 17.48
N THR A 133 -11.94 -5.01 17.93
CA THR A 133 -13.38 -5.18 17.69
C THR A 133 -13.81 -4.65 16.32
N PRO A 134 -14.94 -5.13 15.76
CA PRO A 134 -15.48 -4.60 14.51
C PRO A 134 -15.74 -3.09 14.52
N HIS A 135 -16.20 -2.55 15.67
CA HIS A 135 -16.42 -1.12 15.84
C HIS A 135 -15.12 -0.33 15.78
N LEU A 136 -14.06 -0.80 16.44
CA LEU A 136 -12.74 -0.17 16.37
C LEU A 136 -12.22 -0.19 14.92
N GLY A 137 -12.36 -1.31 14.21
CA GLY A 137 -11.96 -1.43 12.81
C GLY A 137 -12.67 -0.42 11.91
N THR A 138 -13.99 -0.26 12.04
CA THR A 138 -14.76 0.74 11.30
C THR A 138 -14.31 2.16 11.65
N ASN A 139 -14.10 2.46 12.94
CA ASN A 139 -13.62 3.77 13.38
C ASN A 139 -12.24 4.09 12.78
N LEU A 140 -11.33 3.12 12.74
CA LEU A 140 -10.01 3.29 12.12
C LEU A 140 -10.13 3.60 10.62
N ILE A 141 -11.02 2.91 9.90
CA ILE A 141 -11.28 3.22 8.49
C ILE A 141 -11.78 4.67 8.35
N ILE A 142 -12.78 5.08 9.13
CA ILE A 142 -13.28 6.46 9.11
C ILE A 142 -12.14 7.46 9.38
N CYS A 143 -11.29 7.18 10.37
CA CYS A 143 -10.11 7.99 10.66
C CYS A 143 -9.17 8.11 9.46
N THR A 144 -8.93 7.03 8.71
CA THR A 144 -8.09 7.13 7.49
C THR A 144 -8.66 8.10 6.48
N TRP A 145 -9.97 8.08 6.23
CA TRP A 145 -10.62 9.01 5.28
C TRP A 145 -10.59 10.45 5.77
N VAL A 146 -10.90 10.68 7.06
CA VAL A 146 -10.87 12.02 7.66
C VAL A 146 -9.46 12.62 7.62
N LEU A 147 -8.44 11.86 8.01
CA LEU A 147 -7.05 12.33 7.95
C LEU A 147 -6.62 12.64 6.52
N SER A 148 -7.01 11.80 5.56
CA SER A 148 -6.66 11.99 4.14
C SER A 148 -7.32 13.22 3.54
N PHE A 149 -8.56 13.50 3.93
CA PHE A 149 -9.24 14.75 3.59
C PHE A 149 -8.47 15.94 4.16
N LEU A 150 -8.16 15.93 5.46
CA LEU A 150 -7.39 17.00 6.12
C LEU A 150 -5.99 17.21 5.51
N GLN A 151 -5.34 16.15 5.02
CA GLN A 151 -4.03 16.24 4.36
C GLN A 151 -4.11 16.78 2.92
N SER A 152 -5.20 16.52 2.20
CA SER A 152 -5.34 16.86 0.77
C SER A 152 -5.94 18.24 0.51
N THR A 153 -6.81 18.75 1.40
CA THR A 153 -7.48 20.04 1.23
C THR A 153 -6.71 21.33 1.62
N PRO A 154 -5.58 21.35 2.36
CA PRO A 154 -4.94 22.59 2.79
C PRO A 154 -4.66 23.63 1.68
N PRO A 155 -4.27 23.23 0.44
CA PRO A 155 -4.09 24.20 -0.65
C PRO A 155 -5.36 24.98 -1.02
N LEU A 156 -6.56 24.45 -0.72
CA LEU A 156 -7.83 25.15 -0.96
C LEU A 156 -8.07 26.30 0.04
N TYR A 157 -7.41 26.25 1.20
CA TYR A 157 -7.55 27.24 2.28
C TYR A 157 -6.35 28.20 2.35
N GLY A 158 -5.47 28.17 1.34
CA GLY A 158 -4.30 29.05 1.25
C GLY A 158 -3.02 28.51 1.90
N TRP A 159 -3.02 27.27 2.39
CA TRP A 159 -1.80 26.62 2.88
C TRP A 159 -1.26 25.62 1.86
N GLY A 160 -0.38 26.10 0.98
CA GLY A 160 0.03 25.41 -0.25
C GLY A 160 -0.63 26.05 -1.47
N ALA A 161 -0.19 25.66 -2.66
CA ALA A 161 -0.79 26.12 -3.92
C ALA A 161 -0.97 24.95 -4.88
N ILE A 162 -2.05 25.00 -5.68
CA ILE A 162 -2.29 24.10 -6.80
C ILE A 162 -2.28 24.96 -8.06
N ASP A 163 -1.45 24.58 -9.04
CA ASP A 163 -1.37 25.27 -10.31
C ASP A 163 -1.19 24.29 -11.47
N PHE A 164 -1.50 24.76 -12.67
CA PHE A 164 -1.27 24.01 -13.90
C PHE A 164 0.17 24.21 -14.37
N ASP A 165 0.97 23.15 -14.28
CA ASP A 165 2.32 23.13 -14.81
C ASP A 165 2.28 23.02 -16.34
N ARG A 166 2.59 24.15 -17.01
CA ARG A 166 2.63 24.27 -18.47
C ARG A 166 3.76 23.47 -19.12
N ASN A 167 4.84 23.19 -18.38
CA ASN A 167 5.97 22.42 -18.92
C ASN A 167 5.61 20.94 -19.03
N HIS A 168 4.81 20.45 -18.08
CA HIS A 168 4.45 19.03 -17.99
C HIS A 168 3.00 18.75 -18.42
N ASN A 169 2.22 19.79 -18.72
CA ASN A 169 0.79 19.75 -19.04
C ASN A 169 -0.02 19.00 -17.97
N VAL A 170 0.18 19.37 -16.70
CA VAL A 170 -0.45 18.67 -15.57
C VAL A 170 -0.83 19.64 -14.45
N CYS A 171 -1.99 19.41 -13.86
CA CYS A 171 -2.38 20.05 -12.61
C CYS A 171 -1.62 19.40 -11.45
N SER A 172 -0.90 20.19 -10.66
CA SER A 172 -0.13 19.65 -9.55
C SER A 172 -0.04 20.61 -8.38
N VAL A 173 0.33 20.07 -7.22
CA VAL A 173 0.68 20.86 -6.05
C VAL A 173 2.05 21.52 -6.28
N VAL A 174 2.12 22.82 -6.04
CA VAL A 174 3.36 23.59 -6.14
C VAL A 174 4.14 23.43 -4.84
N TRP A 175 4.96 22.38 -4.75
CA TRP A 175 5.72 22.05 -3.53
C TRP A 175 6.70 23.15 -3.07
N SER A 176 7.10 24.05 -3.97
CA SER A 176 7.93 25.22 -3.65
C SER A 176 7.15 26.39 -3.03
N SER A 177 5.81 26.35 -3.01
CA SER A 177 5.02 27.49 -2.53
C SER A 177 5.19 27.74 -1.02
N SER A 178 5.36 26.68 -0.25
CA SER A 178 5.41 26.76 1.22
C SER A 178 6.20 25.59 1.80
N LEU A 179 7.37 25.92 2.37
CA LEU A 179 8.23 24.92 3.01
C LEU A 179 7.52 24.19 4.16
N SER A 180 6.72 24.91 4.96
CA SER A 180 5.98 24.33 6.08
C SER A 180 4.97 23.27 5.63
N TYR A 181 4.19 23.56 4.59
CA TYR A 181 3.23 22.63 4.02
C TYR A 181 3.94 21.39 3.48
N SER A 182 4.96 21.58 2.63
CA SER A 182 5.71 20.49 2.02
C SER A 182 6.40 19.61 3.06
N ALA A 183 6.96 20.19 4.13
CA ALA A 183 7.58 19.45 5.22
C ALA A 183 6.57 18.61 6.01
N VAL A 184 5.41 19.18 6.36
CA VAL A 184 4.34 18.48 7.07
C VAL A 184 3.81 17.32 6.23
N VAL A 185 3.42 17.58 4.98
CA VAL A 185 2.89 16.55 4.08
C VAL A 185 3.91 15.43 3.86
N SER A 186 5.18 15.77 3.63
CA SER A 186 6.25 14.76 3.47
C SER A 186 6.46 13.92 4.73
N THR A 187 6.42 14.53 5.91
CA THR A 187 6.63 13.83 7.18
C THR A 187 5.53 12.81 7.43
N PHE A 188 4.27 13.22 7.32
CA PHE A 188 3.13 12.35 7.63
C PHE A 188 2.82 11.34 6.53
N SER A 189 3.10 11.67 5.27
CA SER A 189 2.70 10.83 4.13
C SER A 189 3.82 9.97 3.56
N PHE A 190 5.07 10.22 3.96
CA PHE A 190 6.23 9.43 3.52
C PHE A 190 7.04 8.88 4.70
N TRP A 191 7.60 9.76 5.53
CA TRP A 191 8.54 9.34 6.58
C TRP A 191 7.87 8.48 7.67
N LEU A 192 6.72 8.92 8.19
CA LEU A 192 5.99 8.17 9.20
C LEU A 192 5.57 6.76 8.69
N PRO A 193 4.93 6.61 7.52
CA PRO A 193 4.64 5.29 6.95
C PRO A 193 5.88 4.41 6.80
N VAL A 194 6.99 4.96 6.29
CA VAL A 194 8.24 4.22 6.09
C VAL A 194 8.79 3.68 7.41
N LEU A 195 8.82 4.51 8.46
CA LEU A 195 9.30 4.08 9.78
C LEU A 195 8.43 2.96 10.37
N ILE A 196 7.11 3.07 10.23
CA ILE A 196 6.16 2.06 10.71
C ILE A 196 6.33 0.75 9.92
N MET A 197 6.45 0.82 8.59
CA MET A 197 6.66 -0.34 7.72
C MET A 197 7.98 -1.04 8.04
N LEU A 198 9.07 -0.29 8.19
CA LEU A 198 10.38 -0.84 8.58
C LEU A 198 10.32 -1.53 9.94
N GLY A 199 9.66 -0.90 10.93
CA GLY A 199 9.44 -1.50 12.24
C GLY A 199 8.67 -2.82 12.14
N CYS A 200 7.57 -2.85 11.39
CA CYS A 200 6.77 -4.05 11.21
C CYS A 200 7.55 -5.17 10.50
N TYR A 201 8.26 -4.86 9.42
CA TYR A 201 9.07 -5.84 8.72
C TYR A 201 10.21 -6.38 9.58
N TRP A 202 10.87 -5.52 10.36
CA TRP A 202 11.90 -5.96 11.30
C TRP A 202 11.33 -6.93 12.34
N MET A 203 10.13 -6.67 12.84
CA MET A 203 9.45 -7.55 13.80
C MET A 203 9.05 -8.89 13.18
N VAL A 204 8.51 -8.89 11.96
CA VAL A 204 8.21 -10.12 11.20
C VAL A 204 9.48 -10.95 10.99
N PHE A 205 10.57 -10.30 10.57
CA PHE A 205 11.86 -10.96 10.39
C PHE A 205 12.39 -11.55 11.71
N ARG A 206 12.28 -10.82 12.82
CA ARG A 206 12.67 -11.30 14.14
C ARG A 206 11.83 -12.51 14.58
N ALA A 207 10.51 -12.47 14.35
CA ALA A 207 9.62 -13.58 14.66
C ALA A 207 9.97 -14.84 13.86
N ALA A 208 10.20 -14.70 12.56
CA ALA A 208 10.64 -15.79 11.69
C ALA A 208 11.99 -16.39 12.15
N ARG A 209 12.97 -15.55 12.51
CA ARG A 209 14.24 -16.01 13.06
C ARG A 209 14.09 -16.76 14.38
N ARG A 210 13.18 -16.30 15.26
CA ARG A 210 12.91 -16.96 16.54
C ARG A 210 12.29 -18.35 16.32
N GLN A 211 11.41 -18.51 15.35
CA GLN A 211 10.87 -19.83 14.98
C GLN A 211 11.98 -20.75 14.45
N ASN A 212 12.86 -20.27 13.57
CA ASN A 212 14.00 -21.08 13.09
C ASN A 212 14.96 -21.48 14.21
N ALA A 213 15.22 -20.60 15.18
CA ALA A 213 16.07 -20.88 16.34
C ALA A 213 15.46 -21.89 17.32
N LEU A 214 14.12 -21.95 17.43
CA LEU A 214 13.42 -22.92 18.28
C LEU A 214 13.27 -24.30 17.61
N VAL A 215 13.27 -24.37 16.27
CA VAL A 215 13.17 -25.63 15.52
C VAL A 215 14.51 -26.37 15.44
N HIS A 216 15.64 -25.66 15.34
CA HIS A 216 16.98 -26.27 15.30
C HIS A 216 17.32 -27.22 16.48
N PRO A 217 17.04 -26.89 17.76
CA PRO A 217 17.35 -27.81 18.86
C PRO A 217 16.46 -29.08 18.89
N ILE A 218 15.27 -29.05 18.27
CA ILE A 218 14.35 -30.20 18.23
C ILE A 218 14.87 -31.28 17.25
N GLN A 219 15.48 -30.89 16.12
CA GLN A 219 16.08 -31.84 15.18
C GLN A 219 17.38 -32.47 15.71
N THR A 220 18.16 -31.76 16.51
CA THR A 220 19.41 -32.33 17.06
C THR A 220 19.13 -33.34 18.18
N GLN A 221 18.08 -33.13 18.99
CA GLN A 221 17.65 -34.10 20.01
C GLN A 221 17.00 -35.36 19.42
N SER A 222 16.24 -35.26 18.33
CA SER A 222 15.63 -36.44 17.70
C SER A 222 16.64 -37.38 17.03
N HIS A 223 17.86 -36.92 16.72
CA HIS A 223 18.96 -37.78 16.25
C HIS A 223 19.82 -38.40 17.36
N SER A 224 19.59 -38.05 18.63
CA SER A 224 20.46 -38.46 19.75
C SER A 224 19.75 -39.24 20.87
N GLN A 225 18.47 -39.61 20.71
CA GLN A 225 17.81 -40.57 21.61
C GLN A 225 17.92 -42.00 21.05
N PRO A 226 18.71 -42.89 21.66
CA PRO A 226 18.54 -44.33 21.47
C PRO A 226 17.20 -44.74 22.10
N CYS A 227 16.38 -45.52 21.39
CA CYS A 227 15.18 -46.13 21.95
C CYS A 227 15.52 -46.91 23.24
N PRO A 228 14.78 -46.74 24.36
CA PRO A 228 14.88 -47.63 25.50
C PRO A 228 14.41 -49.03 25.06
N GLN A 229 15.23 -50.05 25.30
CA GLN A 229 14.82 -51.45 25.13
C GLN A 229 13.66 -51.77 26.09
N ASP A 230 12.63 -52.41 25.54
CA ASP A 230 11.40 -52.78 26.22
C ASP A 230 11.65 -53.51 27.56
N PHE A 231 10.91 -53.06 28.57
CA PHE A 231 10.70 -53.75 29.84
C PHE A 231 10.03 -55.12 29.57
N GLN A 232 10.71 -56.21 29.92
CA GLN A 232 10.11 -57.55 30.00
C GLN A 232 9.00 -57.57 31.05
N GLY A 233 7.77 -57.84 30.59
CA GLY A 233 6.60 -58.05 31.45
C GLY A 233 6.67 -59.37 32.24
N PRO A 234 5.90 -59.49 33.34
CA PRO A 234 6.04 -60.57 34.30
C PRO A 234 5.46 -61.89 33.79
N SER A 235 6.16 -62.97 34.14
CA SER A 235 5.83 -64.37 33.86
C SER A 235 4.54 -64.81 34.57
N SER A 236 3.66 -65.46 33.81
CA SER A 236 2.44 -66.12 34.27
C SER A 236 2.73 -67.34 35.17
N PRO A 237 1.86 -67.63 36.17
CA PRO A 237 2.09 -68.72 37.12
C PRO A 237 1.70 -70.10 36.56
N GLN A 238 2.52 -71.10 36.89
CA GLN A 238 2.28 -72.52 36.62
C GLN A 238 1.03 -73.03 37.34
N ARG A 239 0.19 -73.78 36.61
CA ARG A 239 -0.96 -74.53 37.12
C ARG A 239 -0.52 -76.00 37.27
N LEU A 240 -0.32 -76.46 38.51
CA LEU A 240 -0.22 -77.89 38.83
C LEU A 240 -1.63 -78.47 39.00
N ALA A 241 -1.99 -79.46 38.19
CA ALA A 241 -3.05 -80.43 38.50
C ALA A 241 -2.79 -81.73 37.72
N VAL A 242 -2.79 -82.82 38.49
CA VAL A 242 -2.73 -84.26 38.13
C VAL A 242 -1.34 -84.83 37.85
#